data_AF-A0A7C9CKR7-F1
#
_entry.id   AF-A0A7C9CKR7-F1
#
_cell.length_a   1.000
_cell.length_b   1.000
_cell.length_c   1.000
_cell.angle_alpha   90.00
_cell.angle_beta   90.00
_cell.angle_gamma   90.00
#
_symmetry.space_group_name_H-M   'P 1'
#
loop_
_entity.id
_entity.type
_entity.pdbx_description
1 polymer ?
#
loop_
_entity_poly.entity_id
_entity_poly.type
_entity_poly.pdbx_seq_one_letter_code
_entity_poly.pdbx_strand_id
1 'polypeptide(L)'
;MMISDYQEWVNQVFREYSLHHQWIPCTSIICGILACKLVYDISKIISGTFFKSYSSLPKMKKIEWDNRTISTVHAIFITVLSVYLAFWSDLFAGDPQHGPVLFRSSAFSTFVLGVSVGYFISDLAMIFWFYPALGGMEYVLHHFLSMAALGYAMLTGNGQFYTYMVLLSETTTPGINLRWLLGSFCSCTYSITSMLILIRLCCCPLLDFISL
;
A
#
# COMPACT_ATOMS: atom_id res chain seq x y z
N MET A 1 3.66 -17.25 40.00
CA MET A 1 3.42 -18.49 39.24
C MET A 1 2.61 -18.17 37.98
N MET A 2 1.33 -17.79 38.05
CA MET A 2 0.53 -17.49 36.84
C MET A 2 1.08 -16.37 35.90
N ILE A 3 1.70 -15.31 36.44
CA ILE A 3 2.21 -14.18 35.62
C ILE A 3 3.54 -14.54 34.93
N SER A 4 4.41 -15.30 35.61
CA SER A 4 5.69 -15.73 35.04
C SER A 4 5.46 -16.70 33.89
N ASP A 5 4.54 -17.66 34.07
CA ASP A 5 4.26 -18.69 33.08
C ASP A 5 3.59 -18.07 31.83
N TYR A 6 2.75 -17.03 32.02
CA TYR A 6 2.18 -16.25 30.92
C TYR A 6 3.23 -15.44 30.17
N GLN A 7 4.13 -14.74 30.87
CA GLN A 7 5.22 -14.00 30.22
C GLN A 7 6.17 -14.92 29.47
N GLU A 8 6.45 -16.10 30.03
CA GLU A 8 7.33 -17.10 29.43
C GLU A 8 6.68 -17.73 28.18
N TRP A 9 5.39 -18.03 28.24
CA TRP A 9 4.60 -18.47 27.07
C TRP A 9 4.55 -17.40 25.97
N VAL A 10 4.28 -16.13 26.31
CA VAL A 10 4.29 -15.02 25.35
C VAL A 10 5.66 -14.88 24.71
N ASN A 11 6.74 -14.97 25.49
CA ASN A 11 8.10 -14.88 24.97
C ASN A 11 8.49 -16.08 24.10
N GLN A 12 7.99 -17.27 24.40
CA GLN A 12 8.23 -18.48 23.63
C GLN A 12 7.49 -18.44 22.29
N VAL A 13 6.20 -18.08 22.29
CA VAL A 13 5.40 -17.86 21.08
C VAL A 13 6.01 -16.74 20.24
N PHE A 14 6.43 -15.64 20.87
CA PHE A 14 7.10 -14.54 20.18
C PHE A 14 8.42 -14.99 19.53
N ARG A 15 9.23 -15.83 20.20
CA ARG A 15 10.45 -16.40 19.62
C ARG A 15 10.16 -17.36 18.47
N GLU A 16 9.22 -18.29 18.61
CA GLU A 16 8.88 -19.24 17.54
C GLU A 16 8.33 -18.52 16.30
N TYR A 17 7.44 -17.55 16.49
CA TYR A 17 6.88 -16.75 15.40
C TYR A 17 7.95 -15.85 14.74
N SER A 18 8.83 -15.25 15.54
CA SER A 18 9.94 -14.41 15.05
C SER A 18 11.00 -15.22 14.30
N LEU A 19 11.27 -16.46 14.70
CA LEU A 19 12.31 -17.31 14.10
C LEU A 19 11.86 -17.99 12.79
N HIS A 20 10.58 -18.38 12.67
CA HIS A 20 10.13 -19.18 11.53
C HIS A 20 9.90 -18.36 10.23
N HIS A 21 9.79 -17.03 10.34
CA HIS A 21 9.45 -16.14 9.20
C HIS A 21 10.35 -14.89 9.06
N GLN A 22 11.53 -14.90 9.68
CA GLN A 22 12.48 -13.78 9.72
C GLN A 22 12.84 -13.19 8.33
N TRP A 23 12.78 -14.00 7.28
CA TRP A 23 13.14 -13.61 5.92
C TRP A 23 11.99 -12.91 5.16
N ILE A 24 10.73 -13.09 5.59
CA ILE A 24 9.57 -12.59 4.85
C ILE A 24 9.60 -11.05 4.73
N PRO A 25 9.80 -10.27 5.81
CA PRO A 25 9.86 -8.82 5.69
C PRO A 25 10.96 -8.34 4.73
N CYS A 26 12.18 -8.87 4.87
CA CYS A 26 13.30 -8.46 4.03
C CYS A 26 13.09 -8.82 2.54
N THR A 27 12.64 -10.06 2.28
CA THR A 27 12.43 -10.54 0.91
C THR A 27 11.26 -9.83 0.22
N SER A 28 10.17 -9.54 0.96
CA SER A 28 9.02 -8.80 0.43
C SER A 28 9.35 -7.33 0.13
N ILE A 29 10.14 -6.64 0.96
CA ILE A 29 10.61 -5.28 0.67
C ILE A 29 11.44 -5.26 -0.62
N ILE A 30 12.40 -6.18 -0.76
CA ILE A 30 13.22 -6.31 -1.97
C ILE A 30 12.33 -6.59 -3.17
N CYS A 31 11.35 -7.50 -3.03
CA CYS A 31 10.38 -7.80 -4.06
C CYS A 31 9.59 -6.54 -4.49
N GLY A 32 9.13 -5.73 -3.54
CA GLY A 32 8.45 -4.46 -3.81
C GLY A 32 9.32 -3.48 -4.60
N ILE A 33 10.58 -3.29 -4.20
CA ILE A 33 11.53 -2.41 -4.91
C ILE A 33 11.77 -2.89 -6.35
N LEU A 34 11.98 -4.20 -6.53
CA LEU A 34 12.18 -4.79 -7.86
C LEU A 34 10.92 -4.68 -8.73
N ALA A 35 9.73 -4.87 -8.14
CA ALA A 35 8.46 -4.68 -8.81
C ALA A 35 8.27 -3.22 -9.27
N CYS A 36 8.62 -2.24 -8.42
CA CYS A 36 8.59 -0.83 -8.82
C CYS A 36 9.51 -0.56 -10.01
N LYS A 37 10.74 -1.07 -10.00
CA LYS A 37 11.67 -0.91 -11.12
C LYS A 37 11.14 -1.56 -12.40
N LEU A 38 10.57 -2.76 -12.29
CA LEU A 38 9.99 -3.47 -13.42
C LEU A 38 8.80 -2.69 -14.01
N VAL A 39 7.87 -2.23 -13.18
CA VAL A 39 6.71 -1.44 -13.61
C VAL A 39 7.16 -0.13 -14.27
N TYR A 40 8.19 0.52 -13.74
CA TYR A 40 8.76 1.72 -14.33
C TYR A 40 9.30 1.49 -15.75
N ASP A 41 10.06 0.41 -15.95
CA ASP A 41 10.65 0.09 -17.26
C ASP A 41 9.57 -0.33 -18.27
N ILE A 42 8.61 -1.14 -17.83
CA ILE A 42 7.44 -1.52 -18.64
C ILE A 42 6.63 -0.27 -19.01
N SER A 43 6.41 0.64 -18.07
CA SER A 43 5.71 1.92 -18.30
C SER A 43 6.37 2.70 -19.44
N LYS A 44 7.70 2.80 -19.44
CA LYS A 44 8.44 3.50 -20.52
C LYS A 44 8.26 2.84 -21.88
N ILE A 45 8.34 1.51 -21.92
CA ILE A 45 8.21 0.74 -23.16
C ILE A 45 6.79 0.89 -23.73
N ILE A 46 5.77 0.63 -22.90
CA ILE A 46 4.36 0.73 -23.29
C ILE A 46 4.01 2.19 -23.64
N SER A 47 4.40 3.15 -22.80
CA SER A 47 4.07 4.55 -23.02
C SER A 47 4.74 5.11 -24.29
N GLY A 48 6.00 4.75 -24.53
CA GLY A 48 6.74 5.17 -25.73
C GLY A 48 6.23 4.54 -27.03
N THR A 49 5.65 3.35 -26.97
CA THR A 49 5.14 2.63 -28.15
C THR A 49 3.69 3.00 -28.48
N PHE A 50 2.82 3.08 -27.48
CA PHE A 50 1.38 3.28 -27.68
C PHE A 50 0.94 4.74 -27.62
N PHE A 51 1.66 5.61 -26.91
CA PHE A 51 1.24 6.99 -26.68
C PHE A 51 2.18 7.99 -27.38
N LYS A 52 1.79 8.44 -28.58
CA LYS A 52 2.54 9.49 -29.31
C LYS A 52 2.76 10.75 -28.46
N SER A 53 1.79 11.10 -27.62
CA SER A 53 1.88 12.26 -26.75
C SER A 53 2.95 12.10 -25.65
N TYR A 54 3.15 10.88 -25.13
CA TYR A 54 4.24 10.59 -24.19
C TYR A 54 5.60 10.90 -24.82
N SER A 55 5.82 10.50 -26.07
CA SER A 55 7.09 10.75 -26.78
C SER A 55 7.41 12.24 -26.91
N SER A 56 6.40 13.11 -27.05
CA SER A 56 6.57 14.56 -27.12
C SER A 56 6.74 15.25 -25.76
N LEU A 57 6.53 14.55 -24.63
CA LEU A 57 6.65 15.16 -23.30
C LEU A 57 8.11 15.54 -22.96
N PRO A 58 8.31 16.65 -22.22
CA PRO A 58 9.59 16.97 -21.60
C PRO A 58 10.06 15.85 -20.66
N LYS A 59 11.39 15.73 -20.49
CA LYS A 59 12.01 14.67 -19.66
C LYS A 59 11.39 14.56 -18.26
N MET A 60 11.15 15.69 -17.59
CA MET A 60 10.56 15.68 -16.24
C MET A 60 9.12 15.16 -16.23
N LYS A 61 8.31 15.52 -17.24
CA LYS A 61 6.93 15.05 -17.35
C LYS A 61 6.82 13.56 -17.67
N LYS A 62 7.80 13.01 -18.41
CA LYS A 62 7.93 11.56 -18.59
C LYS A 62 8.24 10.85 -17.27
N ILE A 63 9.15 11.41 -16.47
CA ILE A 63 9.47 10.87 -15.14
C ILE A 63 8.23 10.91 -14.23
N GLU A 64 7.50 12.02 -14.19
CA GLU A 64 6.25 12.13 -13.42
C GLU A 64 5.20 11.13 -13.90
N TRP A 65 5.04 10.96 -15.21
CA TRP A 65 4.16 9.98 -15.83
C TRP A 65 4.48 8.55 -15.39
N ASP A 66 5.74 8.14 -15.52
CA ASP A 66 6.17 6.79 -15.17
C ASP A 66 6.05 6.55 -13.66
N ASN A 67 6.32 7.58 -12.84
CA ASN A 67 6.15 7.50 -11.39
C ASN A 67 4.68 7.32 -10.99
N ARG A 68 3.78 8.08 -11.62
CA ARG A 68 2.32 7.92 -11.44
C ARG A 68 1.81 6.56 -11.90
N THR A 69 2.48 5.94 -12.86
CA THR A 69 2.14 4.58 -13.30
C THR A 69 2.50 3.56 -12.22
N ILE A 70 3.68 3.67 -11.60
CA ILE A 70 4.06 2.82 -10.45
C ILE A 70 3.02 2.95 -9.32
N SER A 71 2.70 4.18 -8.90
CA SER A 71 1.76 4.41 -7.79
C SER A 71 0.34 3.92 -8.10
N THR A 72 -0.10 4.03 -9.35
CA THR A 72 -1.39 3.47 -9.79
C THR A 72 -1.42 1.94 -9.69
N VAL A 73 -0.37 1.26 -10.16
CA VAL A 73 -0.28 -0.21 -10.09
C VAL A 73 -0.23 -0.68 -8.63
N HIS A 74 0.58 -0.01 -7.81
CA HIS A 74 0.65 -0.30 -6.38
C HIS A 74 -0.70 -0.14 -5.69
N ALA A 75 -1.39 0.97 -5.92
CA ALA A 75 -2.68 1.26 -5.33
C ALA A 75 -3.73 0.20 -5.68
N ILE A 76 -3.80 -0.21 -6.96
CA ILE A 76 -4.71 -1.30 -7.38
C ILE A 76 -4.34 -2.60 -6.65
N PHE A 77 -3.05 -2.96 -6.64
CA PHE A 77 -2.54 -4.15 -5.97
C PHE A 77 -2.93 -4.18 -4.49
N ILE A 78 -2.61 -3.13 -3.74
CA ILE A 78 -2.82 -3.11 -2.30
C ILE A 78 -4.29 -3.00 -1.93
N THR A 79 -5.11 -2.27 -2.71
CA THR A 79 -6.56 -2.24 -2.50
C THR A 79 -7.18 -3.63 -2.66
N VAL A 80 -6.87 -4.34 -3.75
CA VAL A 80 -7.43 -5.67 -4.02
C VAL A 80 -7.04 -6.65 -2.91
N LEU A 81 -5.76 -6.67 -2.51
CA LEU A 81 -5.30 -7.56 -1.45
C LEU A 81 -5.81 -7.16 -0.07
N SER A 82 -5.99 -5.87 0.20
CA SER A 82 -6.61 -5.39 1.44
C SER A 82 -8.04 -5.87 1.56
N VAL A 83 -8.85 -5.77 0.48
CA VAL A 83 -10.23 -6.28 0.46
C VAL A 83 -10.25 -7.79 0.68
N TYR A 84 -9.40 -8.52 -0.04
CA TYR A 84 -9.30 -9.97 0.09
C TYR A 84 -8.94 -10.39 1.52
N LEU A 85 -7.89 -9.81 2.09
CA LEU A 85 -7.41 -10.16 3.43
C LEU A 85 -8.42 -9.74 4.51
N ALA A 86 -8.94 -8.52 4.46
CA ALA A 86 -9.82 -7.98 5.49
C ALA A 86 -11.21 -8.63 5.53
N PHE A 87 -11.77 -9.00 4.37
CA PHE A 87 -13.17 -9.41 4.28
C PHE A 87 -13.41 -10.81 3.71
N TRP A 88 -12.51 -11.31 2.87
CA TRP A 88 -12.75 -12.56 2.13
C TRP A 88 -11.96 -13.76 2.64
N SER A 89 -10.82 -13.50 3.28
CA SER A 89 -9.99 -14.53 3.90
C SER A 89 -10.45 -14.82 5.32
N ASP A 90 -10.22 -16.05 5.78
CA ASP A 90 -10.52 -16.44 7.16
C ASP A 90 -9.59 -15.79 8.20
N LEU A 91 -8.55 -15.04 7.76
CA LEU A 91 -7.50 -14.48 8.62
C LEU A 91 -8.05 -13.57 9.73
N PHE A 92 -9.07 -12.77 9.42
CA PHE A 92 -9.69 -11.83 10.35
C PHE A 92 -11.16 -12.13 10.65
N ALA A 93 -11.66 -13.32 10.26
CA ALA A 93 -13.03 -13.74 10.53
C ALA A 93 -13.33 -13.82 12.03
N GLY A 94 -14.59 -13.63 12.44
CA GLY A 94 -15.03 -13.59 13.84
C GLY A 94 -15.00 -14.92 14.59
N ASP A 95 -14.00 -15.77 14.36
CA ASP A 95 -13.79 -17.03 15.08
C ASP A 95 -13.10 -16.77 16.43
N PRO A 96 -13.72 -17.12 17.58
CA PRO A 96 -13.12 -17.00 18.91
C PRO A 96 -11.80 -17.75 19.09
N GLN A 97 -11.53 -18.80 18.30
CA GLN A 97 -10.33 -19.63 18.45
C GLN A 97 -9.03 -18.93 18.02
N HIS A 98 -9.12 -17.90 17.18
CA HIS A 98 -7.96 -17.22 16.58
C HIS A 98 -7.47 -16.00 17.40
N GLY A 99 -7.93 -15.83 18.64
CA GLY A 99 -7.53 -14.71 19.52
C GLY A 99 -8.02 -13.34 19.04
N PRO A 100 -7.60 -12.21 19.63
CA PRO A 100 -8.05 -10.87 19.19
C PRO A 100 -7.54 -10.51 17.79
N VAL A 101 -8.40 -9.92 16.95
CA VAL A 101 -8.06 -9.45 15.57
C VAL A 101 -6.80 -8.59 15.51
N LEU A 102 -6.53 -7.84 16.59
CA LEU A 102 -5.33 -7.01 16.74
C LEU A 102 -4.01 -7.79 16.61
N PHE A 103 -3.95 -9.05 17.01
CA PHE A 103 -2.72 -9.85 17.05
C PHE A 103 -2.66 -10.91 15.94
N ARG A 104 -3.60 -10.87 14.99
CA ARG A 104 -3.66 -11.84 13.90
C ARG A 104 -2.82 -11.37 12.72
N SER A 105 -2.02 -12.29 12.20
CA SER A 105 -1.24 -12.11 10.97
C SER A 105 -0.97 -13.46 10.32
N SER A 106 -0.51 -13.43 9.08
CA SER A 106 -0.05 -14.59 8.34
C SER A 106 1.22 -14.24 7.56
N ALA A 107 1.96 -15.26 7.13
CA ALA A 107 3.10 -15.07 6.23
C ALA A 107 2.72 -14.27 4.97
N PHE A 108 1.55 -14.55 4.39
CA PHE A 108 1.06 -13.86 3.19
C PHE A 108 0.70 -12.40 3.48
N SER A 109 -0.04 -12.13 4.57
CA SER A 109 -0.37 -10.75 4.93
C SER A 109 0.86 -9.92 5.34
N THR A 110 1.85 -10.53 5.99
CA THR A 110 3.12 -9.83 6.25
C THR A 110 3.89 -9.56 4.95
N PHE A 111 3.91 -10.52 4.01
CA PHE A 111 4.55 -10.34 2.71
C PHE A 111 3.92 -9.19 1.90
N VAL A 112 2.59 -9.10 1.88
CA VAL A 112 1.87 -8.02 1.17
C VAL A 112 2.22 -6.65 1.75
N LEU A 113 2.25 -6.50 3.07
CA LEU A 113 2.68 -5.24 3.70
C LEU A 113 4.12 -4.89 3.36
N GLY A 114 5.02 -5.87 3.31
CA GLY A 114 6.42 -5.62 2.97
C GLY A 114 6.64 -5.22 1.52
N VAL A 115 5.87 -5.78 0.57
CA VAL A 115 5.83 -5.27 -0.82
C VAL A 115 5.43 -3.80 -0.84
N SER A 116 4.43 -3.42 -0.04
CA SER A 116 4.00 -2.01 0.08
C SER A 116 5.07 -1.12 0.70
N VAL A 117 5.77 -1.58 1.74
CA VAL A 117 6.92 -0.84 2.31
C VAL A 117 8.00 -0.62 1.24
N GLY A 118 8.33 -1.65 0.45
CA GLY A 118 9.29 -1.53 -0.66
C GLY A 118 8.86 -0.51 -1.72
N TYR A 119 7.56 -0.44 -2.00
CA TYR A 119 6.98 0.61 -2.86
C TYR A 119 7.17 2.01 -2.26
N PHE A 120 6.76 2.22 -0.99
CA PHE A 120 6.86 3.54 -0.36
C PHE A 120 8.32 4.03 -0.27
N ILE A 121 9.28 3.12 -0.05
CA ILE A 121 10.72 3.44 -0.10
C ILE A 121 11.12 3.92 -1.51
N SER A 122 10.68 3.20 -2.54
CA SER A 122 11.01 3.53 -3.93
C SER A 122 10.39 4.87 -4.37
N ASP A 123 9.14 5.12 -4.01
CA ASP A 123 8.44 6.37 -4.35
C ASP A 123 9.03 7.56 -3.57
N LEU A 124 9.35 7.38 -2.29
CA LEU A 124 10.03 8.41 -1.50
C LEU A 124 11.42 8.73 -2.04
N ALA A 125 12.19 7.72 -2.47
CA ALA A 125 13.48 7.93 -3.11
C ALA A 125 13.36 8.76 -4.38
N MET A 126 12.34 8.50 -5.20
CA MET A 126 12.03 9.30 -6.40
C MET A 126 11.64 10.74 -6.03
N ILE A 127 10.78 10.92 -5.03
CA ILE A 127 10.37 12.24 -4.54
C ILE A 127 11.59 13.05 -4.10
N PHE A 128 12.50 12.48 -3.32
CA PHE A 128 13.72 13.18 -2.90
C PHE A 128 14.65 13.48 -4.06
N TRP A 129 14.84 12.53 -4.98
CA TRP A 129 15.74 12.71 -6.11
C TRP A 129 15.30 13.83 -7.06
N PHE A 130 14.00 14.01 -7.22
CA PHE A 130 13.41 15.01 -8.10
C PHE A 130 12.67 16.11 -7.33
N TYR A 131 12.99 16.31 -6.05
CA TYR A 131 12.34 17.35 -5.25
C TYR A 131 12.68 18.74 -5.79
N PRO A 132 11.72 19.69 -5.90
CA PRO A 132 10.28 19.60 -5.57
C PRO A 132 9.37 19.24 -6.77
N ALA A 133 9.93 18.77 -7.89
CA ALA A 133 9.18 18.57 -9.13
C ALA A 133 8.17 17.42 -9.11
N LEU A 134 8.39 16.37 -8.28
CA LEU A 134 7.48 15.23 -8.15
C LEU A 134 6.50 15.32 -6.96
N GLY A 135 6.75 16.21 -5.99
CA GLY A 135 5.90 16.31 -4.79
C GLY A 135 6.37 17.40 -3.81
N GLY A 136 5.44 17.83 -2.96
CA GLY A 136 5.67 18.73 -1.84
C GLY A 136 5.98 18.02 -0.52
N MET A 137 6.15 18.80 0.54
CA MET A 137 6.47 18.32 1.90
C MET A 137 5.37 17.41 2.47
N GLU A 138 4.13 17.63 2.07
CA GLU A 138 2.97 16.79 2.43
C GLU A 138 3.14 15.35 1.95
N TYR A 139 3.72 15.14 0.76
CA TYR A 139 3.98 13.79 0.25
C TYR A 139 5.10 13.13 1.05
N VAL A 140 6.16 13.87 1.37
CA VAL A 140 7.27 13.37 2.19
C VAL A 140 6.77 12.91 3.56
N LEU A 141 6.00 13.76 4.24
CA LEU A 141 5.43 13.43 5.55
C LEU A 141 4.47 12.23 5.47
N HIS A 142 3.60 12.21 4.45
CA HIS A 142 2.70 11.08 4.21
C HIS A 142 3.48 9.77 4.05
N HIS A 143 4.54 9.75 3.23
CA HIS A 143 5.34 8.56 2.99
C HIS A 143 6.05 8.07 4.26
N PHE A 144 6.61 8.97 5.07
CA PHE A 144 7.22 8.58 6.35
C PHE A 144 6.21 7.97 7.33
N LEU A 145 5.03 8.59 7.47
CA LEU A 145 3.98 8.07 8.34
C LEU A 145 3.46 6.72 7.85
N SER A 146 3.21 6.58 6.55
CA SER A 146 2.79 5.32 5.93
C SER A 146 3.84 4.23 6.14
N MET A 147 5.11 4.49 5.86
CA MET A 147 6.18 3.51 6.09
C MET A 147 6.32 3.12 7.56
N ALA A 148 6.20 4.06 8.50
CA ALA A 148 6.26 3.76 9.92
C ALA A 148 5.11 2.84 10.35
N ALA A 149 3.87 3.14 9.92
CA ALA A 149 2.69 2.34 10.24
C ALA A 149 2.75 0.94 9.60
N LEU A 150 3.04 0.87 8.29
CA LEU A 150 3.15 -0.39 7.56
C LEU A 150 4.32 -1.23 8.07
N GLY A 151 5.47 -0.60 8.31
CA GLY A 151 6.66 -1.25 8.84
C GLY A 151 6.42 -1.84 10.22
N TYR A 152 5.74 -1.10 11.11
CA TYR A 152 5.34 -1.60 12.42
C TYR A 152 4.44 -2.84 12.30
N ALA A 153 3.36 -2.77 11.52
CA ALA A 153 2.41 -3.87 11.38
C ALA A 153 3.01 -5.10 10.69
N MET A 154 3.92 -4.89 9.75
CA MET A 154 4.68 -5.95 9.08
C MET A 154 5.67 -6.63 10.04
N LEU A 155 6.48 -5.86 10.78
CA LEU A 155 7.54 -6.42 11.63
C LEU A 155 7.00 -7.08 12.90
N THR A 156 5.92 -6.54 13.47
CA THR A 156 5.34 -7.05 14.72
C THR A 156 4.22 -8.07 14.49
N GLY A 157 3.62 -8.10 13.30
CA GLY A 157 2.41 -8.87 13.03
C GLY A 157 1.14 -8.28 13.65
N ASN A 158 1.23 -7.14 14.35
CA ASN A 158 0.12 -6.56 15.09
C ASN A 158 -0.58 -5.47 14.27
N GLY A 159 -1.89 -5.34 14.45
CA GLY A 159 -2.70 -4.29 13.84
C GLY A 159 -2.89 -4.43 12.34
N GLN A 160 -2.52 -5.56 11.73
CA GLN A 160 -2.56 -5.73 10.27
C GLN A 160 -3.95 -5.50 9.69
N PHE A 161 -5.02 -5.96 10.35
CA PHE A 161 -6.40 -5.69 9.91
C PHE A 161 -6.66 -4.18 9.74
N TYR A 162 -6.35 -3.38 10.76
CA TYR A 162 -6.55 -1.93 10.71
C TYR A 162 -5.63 -1.26 9.68
N THR A 163 -4.39 -1.75 9.53
CA THR A 163 -3.51 -1.29 8.46
C THR A 163 -4.12 -1.56 7.08
N TYR A 164 -4.70 -2.73 6.84
CA TYR A 164 -5.40 -3.04 5.59
C TYR A 164 -6.64 -2.17 5.38
N MET A 165 -7.40 -1.90 6.43
CA MET A 165 -8.54 -0.97 6.35
C MET A 165 -8.09 0.44 5.95
N VAL A 166 -6.98 0.94 6.49
CA VAL A 166 -6.40 2.23 6.10
C VAL A 166 -5.89 2.19 4.66
N LEU A 167 -5.27 1.10 4.23
CA LEU A 167 -4.74 0.93 2.87
C LEU A 167 -5.83 0.93 1.79
N LEU A 168 -7.10 0.67 2.13
CA LEU A 168 -8.21 0.88 1.19
C LEU A 168 -8.32 2.33 0.70
N SER A 169 -7.78 3.30 1.44
CA SER A 169 -7.73 4.70 1.00
C SER A 169 -6.85 4.93 -0.24
N GLU A 170 -5.91 4.02 -0.53
CA GLU A 170 -5.09 4.05 -1.76
C GLU A 170 -5.94 3.88 -3.03
N THR A 171 -7.18 3.38 -2.93
CA THR A 171 -8.12 3.30 -4.05
C THR A 171 -8.37 4.66 -4.72
N THR A 172 -8.09 5.77 -4.03
CA THR A 172 -8.19 7.11 -4.60
C THR A 172 -7.03 7.47 -5.53
N THR A 173 -5.86 6.86 -5.37
CA THR A 173 -4.62 7.14 -6.11
C THR A 173 -4.77 6.90 -7.63
N PRO A 174 -5.35 5.78 -8.12
CA PRO A 174 -5.62 5.60 -9.54
C PRO A 174 -6.51 6.69 -10.14
N GLY A 175 -7.52 7.15 -9.39
CA GLY A 175 -8.41 8.24 -9.83
C GLY A 175 -7.69 9.57 -9.96
N ILE A 176 -6.86 9.92 -8.97
CA ILE A 176 -6.04 11.13 -8.97
C ILE A 176 -5.04 11.10 -10.13
N ASN A 177 -4.36 9.97 -10.35
CA ASN A 177 -3.41 9.81 -11.44
C ASN A 177 -4.09 9.87 -12.80
N LEU A 178 -5.21 9.17 -12.99
CA LEU A 178 -5.98 9.23 -14.23
C LEU A 178 -6.42 10.67 -14.55
N ARG A 179 -6.88 11.43 -13.55
CA ARG A 179 -7.23 12.85 -13.74
C ARG A 179 -6.05 13.68 -14.20
N TRP A 180 -4.84 13.44 -13.68
CA TRP A 180 -3.64 14.14 -14.12
C TRP A 180 -3.26 13.77 -15.57
N LEU A 181 -3.33 12.49 -15.92
CA LEU A 181 -3.06 12.02 -17.29
C LEU A 181 -4.06 12.63 -18.27
N LEU A 182 -5.36 12.53 -17.98
CA LEU A 182 -6.42 13.08 -18.82
C LEU A 182 -6.37 14.61 -18.89
N GLY A 183 -6.15 15.30 -17.77
CA GLY A 183 -6.01 16.75 -17.75
C GLY A 183 -4.83 17.26 -18.58
N SER A 184 -3.80 16.42 -18.78
CA SER A 184 -2.67 16.73 -19.65
C SER A 184 -2.99 16.56 -21.15
N PHE A 185 -4.10 15.90 -21.52
CA PHE A 185 -4.46 15.61 -22.93
C PHE A 185 -5.85 16.09 -23.37
N CYS A 186 -6.83 16.23 -22.46
CA CYS A 186 -8.22 16.59 -22.75
C CYS A 186 -8.81 17.50 -21.66
N SER A 187 -9.37 18.63 -22.07
CA SER A 187 -9.96 19.66 -21.19
C SER A 187 -11.32 19.28 -20.57
N CYS A 188 -11.86 18.09 -20.85
CA CYS A 188 -13.27 17.76 -20.61
C CYS A 188 -13.46 16.41 -19.92
N THR A 189 -13.09 16.28 -18.63
CA THR A 189 -13.54 15.11 -17.85
C THR A 189 -13.51 15.35 -16.34
N TYR A 190 -14.33 16.28 -15.86
CA TYR A 190 -14.57 16.47 -14.42
C TYR A 190 -15.52 15.43 -13.80
N SER A 191 -16.20 14.60 -14.62
CA SER A 191 -17.34 13.80 -14.16
C SER A 191 -16.98 12.40 -13.61
N ILE A 192 -15.90 11.76 -14.07
CA ILE A 192 -15.58 10.37 -13.70
C ILE A 192 -14.81 10.28 -12.37
N THR A 193 -14.02 11.30 -12.01
CA THR A 193 -13.19 11.30 -10.80
C THR A 193 -14.01 11.43 -9.50
N SER A 194 -15.18 12.05 -9.57
CA SER A 194 -16.07 12.26 -8.41
C SER A 194 -16.73 10.96 -7.90
N MET A 195 -16.86 9.94 -8.77
CA MET A 195 -17.40 8.62 -8.40
C MET A 195 -16.45 7.81 -7.50
N LEU A 196 -15.13 8.01 -7.61
CA LEU A 196 -14.14 7.36 -6.73
C LEU A 196 -14.06 8.05 -5.35
N ILE A 197 -14.40 9.33 -5.28
CA ILE A 197 -14.57 10.05 -4.00
C ILE A 197 -15.87 9.61 -3.31
N LEU A 198 -16.89 9.16 -4.04
CA LEU A 198 -18.12 8.58 -3.45
C LEU A 198 -17.87 7.22 -2.77
N ILE A 199 -16.94 6.40 -3.26
CA ILE A 199 -16.49 5.19 -2.55
C ILE A 199 -15.85 5.56 -1.18
N ARG A 200 -15.23 6.74 -1.09
CA ARG A 200 -14.71 7.29 0.18
C ARG A 200 -15.81 7.63 1.20
N LEU A 201 -17.03 7.92 0.75
CA LEU A 201 -18.20 8.19 1.62
C LEU A 201 -18.99 6.91 1.96
N CYS A 202 -18.99 5.91 1.08
CA CYS A 202 -19.64 4.61 1.35
C CYS A 202 -18.89 3.72 2.36
N CYS A 203 -17.61 3.96 2.63
CA CYS A 203 -16.85 3.23 3.65
C CYS A 203 -16.85 3.90 5.04
N CYS A 204 -17.36 5.13 5.17
CA CYS A 204 -17.56 5.78 6.47
C CYS A 204 -18.63 5.14 7.39
N PRO A 205 -19.65 4.37 6.93
CA PRO A 205 -20.59 3.71 7.85
C PRO A 205 -20.04 2.42 8.49
N LEU A 206 -18.84 1.94 8.14
CA LEU A 206 -18.27 0.74 8.78
C LEU A 206 -17.88 0.97 10.25
N LEU A 207 -17.80 2.23 10.70
CA LEU A 207 -17.62 2.58 12.11
C LEU A 207 -18.89 2.39 12.95
N ASP A 208 -20.08 2.35 12.34
CA ASP A 208 -21.32 2.06 13.07
C ASP A 208 -21.52 0.55 13.30
N PHE A 209 -20.79 -0.31 12.59
CA PHE A 209 -20.90 -1.78 12.71
C PHE A 209 -20.05 -2.38 13.86
N ILE A 210 -19.18 -1.59 14.50
CA ILE A 210 -18.34 -2.02 15.65
C ILE A 210 -19.01 -1.68 17.00
N SER A 211 -20.27 -1.21 16.98
CA SER A 211 -21.04 -0.86 18.18
C SER A 211 -22.01 -1.97 18.66
N LEU A 212 -21.87 -3.22 18.18
CA LEU A 212 -22.70 -4.36 18.56
C LEU A 212 -21.86 -5.59 18.89
#